data_AF-A0A7V6FDX7-F1
#
_entry.id   AF-A0A7V6FDX7-F1
#
_cell.length_a   1.000
_cell.length_b   1.000
_cell.length_c   1.000
_cell.angle_alpha   90.00
_cell.angle_beta   90.00
_cell.angle_gamma   90.00
#
_symmetry.space_group_name_H-M   'P 1'
#
loop_
_entity.id
_entity.type
_entity.pdbx_description
1 polymer ?
#
loop_
_entity_poly.entity_id
_entity_poly.type
_entity_poly.pdbx_seq_one_letter_code
_entity_poly.pdbx_strand_id
1 'polypeptide(L)'
;MTFCQFTPLYGLYQKDTLYQWRRVYVRENKSNLCPTLTANMGTGGHNVPLVLTDHGIRKLTPKECFQFQGYPDDYRLPDDVAQSHLFKQAGNSVVVPVIKRLAEEILYALTKTDKEKI
;
A
#
# COMPACT_ATOMS: atom_id res chain seq x y z
N MET A 1 17.88 17.95 -1.86
CA MET A 1 16.49 18.43 -1.96
C MET A 1 15.98 18.65 -0.55
N THR A 2 15.99 19.92 -0.16
CA THR A 2 15.73 20.44 1.17
C THR A 2 14.41 19.92 1.71
N PHE A 3 14.45 19.34 2.91
CA PHE A 3 13.26 19.11 3.73
C PHE A 3 12.41 20.38 3.71
N CYS A 4 11.20 20.27 3.18
CA CYS A 4 10.21 21.33 3.17
C CYS A 4 10.00 21.80 4.61
N GLN A 5 10.47 23.01 4.89
CA GLN A 5 10.25 23.68 6.16
C GLN A 5 8.74 23.94 6.32
N PHE A 6 8.20 23.44 7.44
CA PHE A 6 7.07 24.00 8.18
C PHE A 6 5.94 24.61 7.35
N THR A 7 5.13 23.75 6.73
CA THR A 7 3.69 24.03 6.71
C THR A 7 3.14 23.73 8.10
N PRO A 8 2.25 24.56 8.66
CA PRO A 8 1.69 24.27 9.97
C PRO A 8 0.96 22.92 9.88
N LEU A 9 1.33 21.96 10.71
CA LEU A 9 0.65 20.65 10.88
C LEU A 9 -0.75 20.81 11.53
N TYR A 10 -1.38 21.97 11.36
CA TYR A 10 -2.75 22.24 11.77
C TYR A 10 -3.67 21.39 10.88
N GLY A 11 -4.25 20.34 11.45
CA GLY A 11 -5.19 19.47 10.72
C GLY A 11 -5.00 17.97 10.91
N LEU A 12 -3.98 17.51 11.64
CA LEU A 12 -3.72 16.08 11.87
C LEU A 12 -4.07 15.72 13.31
N TYR A 13 -5.28 15.21 13.50
CA TYR A 13 -5.81 14.92 14.84
C TYR A 13 -5.98 13.42 15.11
N GLN A 14 -6.13 12.62 14.06
CA GLN A 14 -6.54 11.23 14.16
C GLN A 14 -5.37 10.29 13.86
N LYS A 15 -5.14 9.30 14.72
CA LYS A 15 -4.10 8.28 14.51
C LYS A 15 -4.61 7.09 13.69
N ASP A 16 -5.92 6.86 13.69
CA ASP A 16 -6.55 5.71 13.06
C ASP A 16 -6.88 5.93 11.57
N THR A 17 -6.14 6.83 10.92
CA THR A 17 -6.34 7.15 9.51
C THR A 17 -5.02 7.38 8.78
N LEU A 18 -5.10 7.30 7.46
CA LEU A 18 -4.00 7.57 6.56
C LEU A 18 -4.15 8.95 5.94
N TYR A 19 -3.00 9.58 5.74
CA TYR A 19 -2.87 10.92 5.24
C TYR A 19 -2.16 10.91 3.87
N GLN A 20 -2.39 11.93 3.06
CA GLN A 20 -1.74 12.11 1.77
C GLN A 20 -1.07 13.47 1.71
N TRP A 21 0.20 13.50 1.34
CA TRP A 21 0.88 14.76 1.01
C TRP A 21 0.37 15.28 -0.34
N ARG A 22 -0.20 16.47 -0.34
CA ARG A 22 -0.46 17.28 -1.54
C ARG A 22 0.52 18.43 -1.51
N ARG A 23 0.95 18.88 -2.69
CA ARG A 23 2.00 19.92 -2.93
C ARG A 23 2.25 20.89 -1.77
N VAL A 24 1.21 21.48 -1.20
CA VAL A 24 1.27 22.49 -0.12
C VAL A 24 0.52 22.11 1.17
N TYR A 25 -0.10 20.94 1.28
CA TYR A 25 -0.87 20.55 2.48
C TYR A 25 -1.02 19.04 2.62
N VAL A 26 -1.34 18.57 3.83
CA VAL A 26 -1.66 17.17 4.09
C VAL A 26 -3.17 16.96 4.10
N ARG A 27 -3.65 15.94 3.39
CA ARG A 27 -5.06 15.57 3.32
C ARG A 27 -5.32 14.30 4.12
N GLU A 28 -6.30 14.34 5.01
CA GLU A 28 -6.84 13.15 5.69
C GLU A 28 -7.67 12.28 4.75
N ASN A 29 -7.54 10.96 4.87
CA ASN A 29 -8.47 10.03 4.26
C ASN A 29 -9.69 9.80 5.15
N LYS A 30 -10.83 10.40 4.77
CA LYS A 30 -12.09 10.32 5.53
C LYS A 30 -12.74 8.95 5.54
N SER A 31 -12.25 7.99 4.75
CA SER A 31 -12.86 6.67 4.61
C SER A 31 -12.19 5.61 5.49
N ASN A 32 -11.16 5.93 6.29
CA ASN A 32 -10.33 4.96 7.03
C ASN A 32 -9.80 3.82 6.15
N LEU A 33 -9.61 4.11 4.85
CA LEU A 33 -9.06 3.18 3.87
C LEU A 33 -7.64 3.59 3.52
N CYS A 34 -6.84 2.62 3.09
CA CYS A 34 -5.59 2.93 2.40
C CYS A 34 -5.92 3.45 1.00
N PRO A 35 -5.37 4.61 0.58
CA PRO A 35 -5.47 4.98 -0.83
C PRO A 35 -4.63 4.03 -1.67
N THR A 36 -4.84 4.07 -2.99
CA THR A 36 -4.13 3.19 -3.92
C THR A 36 -2.62 3.34 -3.79
N LEU A 37 -1.95 2.24 -3.45
CA LEU A 37 -0.50 2.14 -3.41
C LEU A 37 0.03 2.14 -4.84
N THR A 38 0.80 3.15 -5.23
CA THR A 38 1.30 3.29 -6.61
C THR A 38 2.75 2.82 -6.72
N ALA A 39 3.14 2.25 -7.85
CA ALA A 39 4.53 1.88 -8.11
C ALA A 39 5.52 3.06 -7.98
N ASN A 40 5.05 4.27 -8.30
CA ASN A 40 5.83 5.50 -8.23
C ASN A 40 6.09 5.98 -6.79
N MET A 41 5.50 5.31 -5.79
CA MET A 41 5.71 5.66 -4.39
C MET A 41 7.17 5.42 -3.94
N GLY A 42 7.92 4.55 -4.66
CA GLY A 42 9.34 4.29 -4.42
C GLY A 42 10.33 5.31 -5.00
N THR A 43 9.89 6.19 -5.93
CA THR A 43 10.78 7.10 -6.69
C THR A 43 10.67 8.57 -6.27
N GLY A 44 9.96 8.86 -5.18
CA GLY A 44 9.84 10.19 -4.58
C GLY A 44 8.58 10.99 -5.00
N GLY A 45 8.15 11.89 -4.13
CA GLY A 45 7.24 12.99 -4.47
C GLY A 45 5.88 13.01 -3.77
N HIS A 46 4.94 12.12 -4.12
CA HIS A 46 3.52 12.48 -3.94
C HIS A 46 2.53 11.37 -3.54
N ASN A 47 2.94 10.10 -3.43
CA ASN A 47 1.96 8.99 -3.39
C ASN A 47 2.15 7.94 -2.29
N VAL A 48 3.14 8.07 -1.39
CA VAL A 48 3.19 7.16 -0.22
C VAL A 48 2.22 7.68 0.83
N PRO A 49 1.27 6.86 1.32
CA PRO A 49 0.42 7.25 2.43
C PRO A 49 1.27 7.56 3.67
N LEU A 50 0.84 8.59 4.38
CA LEU A 50 1.44 9.02 5.64
C LEU A 50 0.58 8.52 6.80
N VAL A 51 1.21 8.24 7.92
CA VAL A 51 0.56 7.86 9.17
C VAL A 51 1.07 8.77 10.28
N LEU A 52 0.15 9.16 11.16
CA LEU A 52 0.47 9.90 12.38
C LEU A 52 0.78 8.90 13.50
N THR A 53 1.98 8.97 14.07
CA THR A 53 2.43 8.14 15.19
C THR A 53 2.76 9.00 16.39
N ASP A 54 3.01 8.38 17.55
CA ASP A 54 3.44 9.08 18.77
C ASP A 54 4.76 9.85 18.58
N HIS A 55 5.59 9.41 17.64
CA HIS A 55 6.87 10.04 17.30
C HIS A 55 6.75 11.08 16.17
N GLY A 56 5.54 11.37 15.71
CA GLY A 56 5.25 12.27 14.60
C GLY A 56 4.80 11.54 13.33
N ILE A 57 4.89 12.24 12.20
CA ILE A 57 4.37 11.75 10.92
C ILE A 57 5.47 11.05 10.15
N ARG A 58 5.14 9.86 9.63
CA ARG A 58 6.04 9.12 8.75
C ARG A 58 5.28 8.54 7.57
N LYS A 59 6.03 8.06 6.58
CA LYS A 59 5.51 7.22 5.51
C LYS A 59 5.20 5.82 6.04
N LEU A 60 4.27 5.14 5.39
CA LEU A 60 4.18 3.69 5.50
C LEU A 60 5.53 3.05 5.11
N THR A 61 5.88 1.98 5.79
CA THR A 61 7.01 1.09 5.46
C THR A 61 6.61 0.16 4.32
N PRO A 62 7.56 -0.43 3.57
CA PRO A 62 7.20 -1.43 2.57
C PRO A 62 6.43 -2.60 3.17
N LYS A 63 6.80 -3.06 4.37
CA LYS A 63 6.10 -4.17 5.05
C LYS A 63 4.61 -3.86 5.27
N GLU A 64 4.30 -2.67 5.77
CA GLU A 64 2.91 -2.20 5.91
C GLU A 64 2.20 -2.11 4.54
N CYS A 65 2.89 -1.66 3.49
CA CYS A 65 2.32 -1.65 2.13
C CYS A 65 1.98 -3.07 1.61
N PHE A 66 2.84 -4.06 1.86
CA PHE A 66 2.55 -5.46 1.51
C PHE A 66 1.38 -6.02 2.35
N GLN A 67 1.29 -5.67 3.64
CA GLN A 67 0.14 -6.04 4.47
C GLN A 67 -1.18 -5.45 3.95
N PHE A 68 -1.18 -4.19 3.49
CA PHE A 68 -2.35 -3.59 2.84
C PHE A 68 -2.76 -4.31 1.55
N GLN A 69 -1.80 -4.90 0.83
CA GLN A 69 -2.08 -5.76 -0.33
C GLN A 69 -2.59 -7.16 0.07
N GLY A 70 -2.71 -7.46 1.36
CA GLY A 70 -3.22 -8.73 1.88
C GLY A 70 -2.18 -9.84 1.93
N TYR A 71 -0.89 -9.51 1.90
CA TYR A 71 0.17 -10.49 2.16
C TYR A 71 0.14 -10.94 3.64
N PRO A 72 0.53 -12.18 3.93
CA PRO A 72 0.65 -12.68 5.29
C PRO A 72 1.60 -11.84 6.17
N ASP A 73 1.32 -11.79 7.47
CA ASP A 73 2.14 -11.05 8.45
C ASP A 73 3.57 -11.60 8.55
N ASP A 74 3.76 -12.90 8.30
CA ASP A 74 5.06 -13.58 8.28
C ASP A 74 5.79 -13.50 6.93
N TYR A 75 5.21 -12.83 5.92
CA TYR A 75 5.84 -12.65 4.61
C TYR A 75 7.15 -11.86 4.72
N ARG A 76 8.28 -12.47 4.36
CA ARG A 76 9.60 -11.86 4.48
C ARG A 76 9.94 -11.05 3.24
N LEU A 77 10.30 -9.79 3.44
CA LEU A 77 10.85 -8.95 2.38
C LEU A 77 12.36 -9.18 2.27
N PRO A 78 12.94 -9.16 1.07
CA PRO A 78 14.37 -9.32 0.88
C PRO A 78 15.15 -8.13 1.45
N ASP A 79 16.21 -8.40 2.21
CA ASP A 79 17.06 -7.39 2.86
C ASP A 79 18.08 -6.77 1.90
N ASP A 80 18.39 -7.45 0.80
CA ASP A 80 19.33 -7.03 -0.24
C ASP A 80 18.70 -6.07 -1.27
N VAL A 81 17.39 -5.83 -1.19
CA VAL A 81 16.65 -4.97 -2.10
C VAL A 81 16.42 -3.59 -1.47
N ALA A 82 16.74 -2.53 -2.21
CA ALA A 82 16.51 -1.16 -1.73
C ALA A 82 15.02 -0.88 -1.46
N GLN A 83 14.74 -0.10 -0.43
CA GLN A 83 13.38 0.24 0.01
C GLN A 83 12.53 0.84 -1.13
N SER A 84 13.13 1.66 -2.00
CA SER A 84 12.47 2.22 -3.20
C SER A 84 11.93 1.14 -4.15
N HIS A 85 12.68 0.05 -4.34
CA HIS A 85 12.26 -1.08 -5.15
C HIS A 85 11.17 -1.90 -4.46
N LEU A 86 11.26 -2.10 -3.14
CA LEU A 86 10.20 -2.76 -2.38
C LEU A 86 8.88 -1.99 -2.45
N PHE A 87 8.92 -0.66 -2.33
CA PHE A 87 7.75 0.19 -2.56
C PHE A 87 7.20 0.01 -3.98
N LYS A 88 8.06 -0.02 -5.00
CA LYS A 88 7.62 -0.26 -6.39
C LYS A 88 6.98 -1.64 -6.55
N GLN A 89 7.53 -2.67 -5.92
CA GLN A 89 6.95 -4.02 -5.93
C GLN A 89 5.59 -4.06 -5.25
N ALA A 90 5.45 -3.47 -4.06
CA ALA A 90 4.17 -3.39 -3.37
C ALA A 90 3.11 -2.66 -4.21
N GLY A 91 3.46 -1.55 -4.85
CA GLY A 91 2.54 -0.76 -5.68
C GLY A 91 2.21 -1.38 -7.05
N ASN A 92 3.05 -2.28 -7.56
CA ASN A 92 2.77 -3.08 -8.75
C ASN A 92 2.10 -4.42 -8.44
N SER A 93 2.09 -4.82 -7.16
CA SER A 93 1.46 -6.06 -6.74
C SER A 93 -0.06 -5.97 -6.84
N VAL A 94 -0.70 -7.12 -6.92
CA VAL A 94 -2.15 -7.26 -6.88
C VAL A 94 -2.56 -7.71 -5.49
N VAL A 95 -3.72 -7.23 -5.04
CA VAL A 95 -4.30 -7.60 -3.74
C VAL A 95 -4.50 -9.13 -3.68
N VAL A 96 -3.83 -9.78 -2.73
CA VAL A 96 -3.75 -11.24 -2.60
C VAL A 96 -5.14 -11.89 -2.48
N PRO A 97 -6.07 -11.39 -1.63
CA PRO A 97 -7.44 -11.91 -1.60
C PRO A 97 -8.19 -11.86 -2.95
N VAL A 98 -7.90 -10.87 -3.80
CA VAL A 98 -8.54 -10.72 -5.11
C VAL A 98 -8.03 -11.79 -6.08
N ILE A 99 -6.71 -11.97 -6.16
CA ILE A 99 -6.11 -13.00 -7.00
C ILE A 99 -6.52 -14.40 -6.55
N LYS A 100 -6.63 -14.63 -5.23
CA LYS A 100 -7.11 -15.91 -4.71
C LYS A 100 -8.50 -16.26 -5.24
N ARG A 101 -9.46 -15.33 -5.15
CA ARG A 101 -10.83 -15.53 -5.67
C ARG A 101 -10.84 -15.76 -7.17
N LEU A 102 -10.04 -14.99 -7.93
CA LEU A 102 -9.93 -15.19 -9.37
C LEU A 102 -9.38 -16.59 -9.71
N ALA A 103 -8.37 -17.05 -8.98
CA ALA A 103 -7.79 -18.38 -9.18
C ALA A 103 -8.79 -19.49 -8.85
N GLU A 104 -9.60 -19.34 -7.80
CA GLU A 104 -10.67 -20.28 -7.44
C GLU A 104 -11.72 -20.38 -8.57
N GLU A 105 -12.14 -19.26 -9.15
CA GLU A 105 -13.08 -19.26 -10.28
C GLU A 105 -12.49 -19.86 -11.56
N ILE A 106 -11.22 -19.60 -11.85
CA ILE A 106 -10.51 -20.22 -12.97
C ILE A 106 -10.45 -21.74 -12.78
N LEU A 107 -10.08 -22.20 -11.59
CA LEU A 107 -10.03 -23.63 -11.26
C LEU A 107 -11.41 -24.27 -11.39
N TYR A 108 -12.45 -23.61 -10.90
CA TYR A 108 -13.84 -24.08 -11.05
C TYR A 108 -14.21 -24.27 -12.53
N ALA A 109 -13.94 -23.27 -13.37
CA ALA A 109 -14.24 -23.33 -14.81
C ALA A 109 -13.49 -24.47 -15.53
N LEU A 110 -12.23 -24.69 -15.18
CA LEU A 110 -11.43 -25.80 -15.71
C LEU A 110 -12.02 -27.15 -15.29
N THR A 111 -12.27 -27.34 -13.99
CA THR A 111 -12.80 -28.61 -13.45
C THR A 111 -14.18 -28.97 -13.99
N LYS A 112 -15.01 -27.97 -14.29
CA LYS A 112 -16.31 -28.17 -14.94
C LYS A 112 -16.14 -28.68 -16.38
N THR A 113 -15.27 -28.03 -17.15
CA THR A 113 -15.00 -28.38 -18.55
C THR A 113 -14.45 -29.80 -18.69
N ASP A 114 -13.57 -30.22 -17.77
CA ASP A 114 -12.98 -31.55 -17.81
C ASP A 114 -13.97 -32.67 -17.48
N LYS A 115 -14.95 -32.41 -16.59
CA LYS A 115 -16.04 -33.35 -16.28
C LYS A 115 -17.04 -33.53 -17.42
N GLU A 116 -17.28 -32.49 -18.21
CA GLU A 116 -18.21 -32.52 -19.35
C GLU A 116 -17.61 -33.24 -20.58
N LYS A 117 -16.30 -33.55 -20.56
CA LYS A 117 -15.60 -34.28 -21.64
C LYS A 117 -15.52 -35.80 -21.40
N ILE A 118 -16.03 -36.30 -20.27
CA ILE A 118 -16.11 -37.74 -19.92
C ILE A 118 -17.56 -38.18 -20.11
#